data_AF-A0A942HLZ4-F1
#
_entry.id   AF-A0A942HLZ4-F1
#
_cell.length_a   1.000
_cell.length_b   1.000
_cell.length_c   1.000
_cell.angle_alpha   90.00
_cell.angle_beta   90.00
_cell.angle_gamma   90.00
#
_symmetry.space_group_name_H-M   'P 1'
#
loop_
_entity.id
_entity.type
_entity.pdbx_description
1 polymer ?
#
loop_
_entity_poly.entity_id
_entity_poly.type
_entity_poly.pdbx_seq_one_letter_code
_entity_poly.pdbx_strand_id
1 'polypeptide(L)' 'MYACDRCGARFHSARAASLEFCPRCLLRDDAASPLHWAPPQDERERRSEREGDAGREEQRDNGGDREAG' A
#
# COMPACT_ATOMS: atom_id res chain seq x y z
N MET A 1 8.56 0.22 9.79
CA MET A 1 8.45 1.61 10.28
C MET A 1 8.05 1.53 11.75
N TYR A 2 8.39 2.50 12.59
CA TYR A 2 7.94 2.51 13.99
C TYR A 2 6.93 3.63 14.21
N ALA A 3 5.89 3.37 15.00
CA ALA A 3 4.85 4.34 15.30
C ALA A 3 4.57 4.40 16.81
N CYS A 4 4.15 5.58 17.27
CA CYS A 4 3.75 5.84 18.64
C CYS A 4 2.22 5.94 18.73
N ASP A 5 1.58 5.13 19.57
CA ASP A 5 0.12 5.15 19.75
C ASP A 5 -0.41 6.43 20.40
N ARG A 6 0.43 7.10 21.22
CA ARG A 6 0.02 8.30 21.94
C ARG A 6 -0.04 9.53 21.06
N CYS A 7 0.99 9.78 20.25
CA CYS A 7 1.09 11.01 19.45
C CYS A 7 1.00 10.77 17.93
N GLY A 8 0.93 9.52 17.48
CA GLY A 8 0.89 9.17 16.06
C GLY A 8 2.18 9.42 15.29
N ALA A 9 3.28 9.79 15.97
CA ALA A 9 4.56 10.04 15.30
C ALA A 9 5.09 8.75 14.66
N ARG A 10 5.56 8.88 13.40
CA ARG A 10 6.11 7.78 12.61
C ARG A 10 7.61 8.00 12.42
N PHE A 11 8.38 6.93 12.60
CA PHE A 11 9.83 6.93 12.52
C PHE A 11 10.29 5.87 11.51
N HIS A 12 11.15 6.29 10.58
CA HIS A 12 11.65 5.44 9.49
C HIS A 12 13.11 5.02 9.67
N SER A 13 13.79 5.53 10.70
CA SER A 13 15.23 5.31 10.90
C SER A 13 15.51 4.03 11.68
N ALA A 14 16.67 3.42 11.42
CA ALA A 14 17.18 2.29 12.21
C ALA A 14 17.31 2.63 13.70
N ARG A 15 17.56 3.91 14.02
CA ARG A 15 17.59 4.41 15.40
C ARG A 15 16.24 4.23 16.12
N ALA A 16 15.12 4.26 15.40
CA ALA A 16 13.81 4.01 16.01
C ALA A 16 13.64 2.55 16.47
N ALA A 17 14.37 1.61 15.85
CA ALA A 17 14.35 0.20 16.25
C ALA A 17 15.05 -0.05 17.59
N SER A 18 16.01 0.81 17.97
CA SER A 18 16.72 0.73 19.24
C SER A 18 16.06 1.55 20.37
N LEU A 19 14.96 2.24 20.10
CA LEU A 19 14.25 3.05 21.09
C LEU A 19 13.05 2.26 21.62
N GLU A 20 13.03 2.01 22.93
CA GLU A 20 11.87 1.40 23.59
C GLU A 20 10.69 2.38 23.67
N PHE A 21 10.98 3.68 23.76
CA PHE A 21 9.98 4.73 23.95
C PHE A 21 10.04 5.84 22.90
N CYS A 22 8.90 6.48 22.67
CA CYS A 22 8.75 7.59 21.74
C CYS A 22 9.54 8.81 22.25
N PRO A 23 10.58 9.25 21.50
CA PRO A 23 11.42 10.37 21.95
C PRO A 23 10.64 11.70 22.00
N ARG A 24 9.55 11.83 21.24
CA ARG A 24 8.72 13.04 21.21
C ARG A 24 7.83 13.17 22.44
N CYS A 25 7.25 12.06 22.90
CA CYS A 25 6.45 12.02 24.13
C CYS A 25 7.32 12.19 25.37
N LEU A 26 8.51 11.57 25.36
CA LEU A 26 9.48 11.73 26.44
C LEU A 26 9.96 13.18 26.54
N LEU A 27 10.29 13.81 25.41
CA LEU A 27 10.77 15.20 25.42
C LEU A 27 9.70 16.23 25.82
N ARG A 28 8.43 16.01 25.43
CA ARG A 28 7.35 16.98 25.69
C ARG A 28 6.72 16.85 27.06
N ASP A 29 6.44 15.62 27.46
CA ASP A 29 5.56 15.33 28.60
C ASP A 29 6.23 14.42 29.64
N ASP A 30 7.53 14.12 29.48
CA ASP A 30 8.25 13.08 30.23
C ASP A 30 7.56 11.71 30.19
N ALA A 31 6.86 11.44 29.08
CA ALA A 31 6.00 10.27 28.93
C ALA A 31 6.68 9.14 28.15
N ALA A 32 6.85 8.01 28.83
CA ALA A 32 7.35 6.76 28.26
C ALA A 32 6.26 6.01 27.47
N SER A 33 5.88 6.53 26.29
CA SER A 33 4.98 5.81 25.37
C SER A 33 5.76 4.85 24.48
N PRO A 34 5.37 3.57 24.40
CA PRO A 34 6.09 2.57 23.62
C PRO A 34 6.01 2.86 22.11
N LEU A 35 7.04 2.43 21.38
CA LEU A 35 7.04 2.39 19.92
C LEU A 35 6.71 0.97 19.46
N HIS A 36 5.76 0.84 18.54
CA HIS A 36 5.44 -0.44 17.91
C HIS A 36 5.88 -0.45 16.45
N TRP A 37 6.21 -1.64 15.93
CA TRP A 37 6.48 -1.80 14.51
C TRP A 37 5.16 -1.71 13.72
N ALA A 38 5.11 -0.78 12.79
CA ALA A 38 4.05 -0.63 11.82
C ALA A 38 4.51 -1.17 10.46
N PRO A 39 3.80 -2.17 9.87
CA PRO A 39 4.07 -2.62 8.52
C PRO A 39 3.83 -1.47 7.53
N PRO A 40 4.62 -1.38 6.44
CA PRO A 40 4.21 -0.56 5.31
C PRO A 40 2.85 -1.07 4.84
N GLN A 41 1.85 -0.20 4.68
CA GLN A 41 0.61 -0.60 4.03
C GLN A 41 0.95 -0.83 2.56
N ASP A 42 0.99 -2.09 2.14
CA ASP A 42 1.20 -2.49 0.75
C ASP A 42 0.16 -1.77 -0.12
N GLU A 43 0.65 -0.98 -1.08
CA GLU A 43 -0.16 -0.26 -2.07
C GLU A 43 -0.92 -1.20 -3.04
N ARG A 44 -1.00 -2.49 -2.72
CA ARG A 44 -1.57 -3.57 -3.54
C ARG A 44 -3.08 -3.47 -3.72
N GLU A 45 -3.77 -2.66 -2.93
CA GLU A 45 -5.22 -2.48 -3.10
C GLU A 45 -5.60 -1.50 -4.21
N ARG A 46 -4.65 -0.77 -4.82
CA ARG A 46 -4.93 0.16 -5.95
C ARG A 46 -4.74 -0.42 -7.35
N ARG A 47 -4.21 -1.65 -7.50
CA ARG A 47 -4.00 -2.27 -8.82
C ARG A 47 -5.06 -3.32 -9.19
N SER A 48 -5.88 -3.76 -8.26
CA SER A 48 -6.92 -4.76 -8.56
C SER A 48 -8.19 -4.17 -9.18
N GLU A 49 -8.34 -2.84 -9.23
CA GLU A 49 -9.52 -2.17 -9.81
C GLU A 49 -9.33 -1.72 -11.27
N ARG A 50 -8.14 -1.91 -11.87
CA ARG A 50 -7.86 -1.45 -13.25
C ARG A 50 -7.66 -2.56 -14.28
N GLU A 51 -7.64 -3.83 -13.89
CA GLU A 51 -7.36 -4.96 -14.80
C GLU A 51 -8.62 -5.81 -15.10
N GLY A 52 -9.83 -5.26 -14.86
CA GLY A 52 -11.12 -5.95 -15.06
C GLY A 52 -11.89 -5.63 -16.34
N ASP A 53 -11.42 -4.73 -17.21
CA ASP A 53 -12.16 -4.26 -18.40
C ASP A 53 -11.30 -4.30 -19.67
N ALA A 54 -10.75 -5.47 -20.00
CA ALA A 54 -10.04 -5.69 -21.27
C ALA A 54 -10.30 -7.09 -21.85
N GLY A 55 -11.52 -7.58 -21.68
CA GLY A 55 -11.99 -8.79 -22.32
C GLY A 55 -13.38 -8.59 -22.88
N ARG A 56 -13.47 -8.38 -24.21
CA ARG A 56 -14.47 -8.93 -25.16
C ARG A 56 -14.92 -7.94 -26.26
N GLU A 57 -14.13 -7.85 -27.32
CA GLU A 57 -14.65 -7.58 -28.68
C GLU A 57 -13.96 -8.60 -29.61
N GLU A 58 -14.46 -9.83 -29.60
CA GLU A 58 -15.33 -10.40 -30.65
C GLU A 58 -14.54 -10.77 -31.92
N GLN A 59 -13.90 -11.94 -31.84
CA GLN A 59 -13.67 -12.79 -33.00
C GLN A 59 -15.03 -13.24 -33.55
N ARG A 60 -15.46 -12.65 -34.67
CA ARG A 60 -16.35 -13.27 -35.67
C ARG A 60 -15.74 -12.94 -37.03
N ASP A 61 -15.05 -13.90 -37.63
CA ASP A 61 -15.64 -14.88 -38.54
C ASP A 61 -16.30 -14.16 -39.72
N ASN A 62 -15.56 -14.09 -40.83
CA ASN A 62 -16.18 -13.92 -42.14
C ASN A 62 -15.36 -14.67 -43.18
N GLY A 63 -15.48 -16.00 -43.12
CA GLY A 63 -15.08 -16.88 -44.20
C GLY A 63 -16.21 -17.02 -45.22
N GLY A 64 -15.99 -16.48 -46.43
CA GLY A 64 -16.43 -17.05 -47.70
C GLY A 64 -17.86 -16.76 -48.19
N ASP A 65 -17.95 -16.15 -49.38
CA ASP A 65 -18.75 -16.66 -50.51
C ASP A 65 -18.27 -15.98 -51.82
N ARG A 66 -17.68 -16.73 -52.76
CA ARG A 66 -18.19 -17.07 -54.12
C ARG A 66 -18.59 -15.88 -55.02
N GLU A 67 -17.84 -15.61 -56.09
CA GLU A 67 -17.98 -16.11 -57.48
C GLU A 67 -18.76 -15.16 -58.42
N ALA A 68 -18.12 -14.89 -59.56
CA ALA A 68 -18.65 -14.60 -60.90
C ALA A 68 -19.76 -13.55 -61.12
N GLY A 69 -19.41 -12.51 -61.86
CA GLY A 69 -20.31 -11.66 -62.65
C GLY A 69 -19.53 -11.00 -63.78
#